data_AF-A0A6B2DR33-F1
#
_entry.id   AF-A0A6B2DR33-F1
#
_cell.length_a   1.000
_cell.length_b   1.000
_cell.length_c   1.000
_cell.angle_alpha   90.00
_cell.angle_beta   90.00
_cell.angle_gamma   90.00
#
_symmetry.space_group_name_H-M   'P 1'
#
loop_
_entity.id
_entity.type
_entity.pdbx_description
1 polymer ?
#
loop_
_entity_poly.entity_id
_entity_poly.type
_entity_poly.pdbx_seq_one_letter_code
_entity_poly.pdbx_strand_id
1 'polypeptide(L)'
;MTASLTGTTRRVTVVTPRARVDVALPQQSTFAELVPQLVRLAGAAGQASAEHPGWVLSRLGGAPLALGLSVAAAQIRDGEVLHLTPRERPRGPLLFDDVVDSIASVADTSGGWGPSVARRSGLVAAVVLLLAGGLLVQSAASGSVLAPIGTGLLA
;
A
#
# COMPACT_ATOMS: atom_id res chain seq x y z
N MET A 1 -32.32 11.19 23.85
CA MET A 1 -31.96 10.80 25.22
C MET A 1 -30.46 11.01 25.38
N THR A 2 -30.05 12.26 25.62
CA THR A 2 -28.64 12.68 25.75
C THR A 2 -28.31 12.75 27.23
N ALA A 3 -27.56 11.77 27.73
CA ALA A 3 -26.99 11.84 29.07
C ALA A 3 -25.86 12.88 29.05
N SER A 4 -26.19 14.11 29.40
CA SER A 4 -25.21 15.15 29.71
C SER A 4 -24.61 14.83 31.08
N LEU A 5 -23.68 13.88 31.12
CA LEU A 5 -22.81 13.70 32.27
C LEU A 5 -21.83 14.87 32.26
N THR A 6 -21.97 15.80 33.20
CA THR A 6 -20.95 16.78 33.58
C THR A 6 -19.71 16.06 34.13
N GLY A 7 -19.07 15.26 33.28
CA GLY A 7 -17.80 14.60 33.53
C GLY A 7 -16.68 15.44 32.93
N THR A 8 -15.56 15.53 33.64
CA THR A 8 -14.35 16.14 33.11
C THR A 8 -14.01 15.45 31.78
N THR A 9 -13.90 16.23 30.71
CA THR A 9 -13.54 15.71 29.38
C THR A 9 -12.08 15.98 29.08
N ARG A 10 -11.50 15.21 28.16
CA ARG A 10 -10.19 15.49 27.57
C ARG A 10 -10.34 15.70 26.07
N ARG A 11 -9.86 16.83 25.55
CA ARG A 11 -9.80 17.06 24.11
C ARG A 11 -8.61 16.31 23.55
N VAL A 12 -8.85 15.47 22.56
CA VAL A 12 -7.80 14.74 21.85
C VAL A 12 -8.05 14.82 20.37
N THR A 13 -6.98 14.73 19.59
CA THR A 13 -7.12 14.48 18.17
C THR A 13 -6.98 13.00 17.90
N VAL A 14 -7.97 12.41 17.24
CA VAL A 14 -7.90 11.05 16.71
C VAL A 14 -7.50 11.10 15.23
N VAL A 15 -6.42 10.41 14.90
CA VAL A 15 -5.89 10.29 13.54
C VAL A 15 -6.12 8.87 13.03
N THR A 16 -6.73 8.76 11.87
CA THR A 16 -6.86 7.52 11.08
C THR A 16 -6.05 7.67 9.79
N PRO A 17 -5.83 6.59 9.01
CA PRO A 17 -5.10 6.68 7.75
C PRO A 17 -5.67 7.67 6.73
N ARG A 18 -6.97 8.00 6.80
CA ARG A 18 -7.66 8.84 5.81
C ARG A 18 -8.33 10.09 6.39
N ALA A 19 -8.38 10.22 7.71
CA ALA A 19 -9.11 11.31 8.36
C ALA A 19 -8.50 11.66 9.72
N ARG A 20 -8.70 12.91 10.13
CA ARG A 20 -8.34 13.44 11.45
C ARG A 20 -9.58 14.09 12.05
N VAL A 21 -9.87 13.80 13.31
CA VAL A 21 -11.04 14.36 14.01
C VAL A 21 -10.67 14.72 15.44
N ASP A 22 -11.11 15.90 15.88
CA ASP A 22 -10.95 16.35 17.26
C ASP A 22 -12.19 16.02 18.07
N VAL A 23 -11.98 15.37 19.22
CA VAL A 23 -13.05 14.85 20.07
C VAL A 23 -12.78 15.13 21.54
N ALA A 24 -13.85 15.39 22.28
CA ALA A 24 -13.79 15.43 23.73
C ALA A 24 -14.15 14.05 24.28
N LEU A 25 -13.18 13.35 24.87
CA LEU A 25 -13.37 12.05 25.50
C LEU A 25 -13.77 12.21 26.98
N PRO A 26 -14.83 11.54 27.45
CA PRO A 26 -15.16 11.49 28.88
C PRO A 26 -14.07 10.76 29.67
N GLN A 27 -13.61 11.33 30.78
CA GLN A 27 -12.51 10.76 31.54
C GLN A 27 -12.84 9.40 32.19
N GLN A 28 -14.10 9.18 32.55
CA GLN A 28 -14.57 7.96 33.20
C GLN A 28 -14.84 6.80 32.23
N SER A 29 -14.95 7.07 30.92
CA SER A 29 -15.24 6.04 29.91
C SER A 29 -14.01 5.21 29.58
N THR A 30 -14.23 3.93 29.27
CA THR A 30 -13.17 3.01 28.84
C THR A 30 -12.92 3.12 27.34
N PHE A 31 -11.71 2.79 26.90
CA PHE A 31 -11.42 2.76 25.46
C PHE A 31 -12.24 1.71 24.69
N ALA A 32 -12.66 0.62 25.35
CA ALA A 32 -13.55 -0.39 24.78
C ALA A 32 -14.89 0.21 24.31
N GLU A 33 -15.45 1.14 25.09
CA GLU A 33 -16.70 1.83 24.75
C GLU A 33 -16.49 2.93 23.70
N LEU A 34 -15.36 3.64 23.78
CA LEU A 34 -15.08 4.79 22.93
C LEU A 34 -14.65 4.38 21.51
N VAL A 35 -13.83 3.33 21.36
CA VAL A 35 -13.26 2.93 20.05
C VAL A 35 -14.33 2.74 18.97
N PRO A 36 -15.43 1.97 19.18
CA PRO A 36 -16.47 1.82 18.17
C PRO A 36 -17.13 3.15 17.76
N GLN A 37 -17.25 4.09 18.69
CA GLN A 37 -17.81 5.42 18.43
C GLN A 37 -16.84 6.27 17.61
N LEU A 38 -15.55 6.25 17.96
CA LEU A 38 -14.49 6.96 17.24
C LEU A 38 -14.32 6.44 15.82
N VAL A 39 -14.43 5.12 15.60
CA VAL A 39 -14.41 4.52 14.27
C VAL A 39 -15.56 5.04 13.40
N ARG A 40 -16.76 5.17 13.96
CA ARG A 40 -17.91 5.75 13.22
C ARG A 40 -17.68 7.23 12.93
N LEU A 41 -17.25 8.01 13.91
CA LEU A 41 -17.06 9.44 13.76
C LEU A 41 -15.94 9.78 12.76
N ALA A 42 -14.85 9.02 12.77
CA ALA A 42 -13.74 9.19 11.84
C ALA A 42 -14.00 8.60 10.44
N GLY A 43 -15.18 8.01 10.19
CA GLY A 43 -15.49 7.36 8.90
C GLY A 43 -14.60 6.15 8.61
N ALA A 44 -14.10 5.48 9.66
CA ALA A 44 -13.09 4.44 9.55
C ALA A 44 -13.68 3.03 9.43
N ALA A 45 -14.99 2.83 9.60
CA ALA A 45 -15.62 1.50 9.65
C ALA A 45 -15.28 0.57 8.47
N GLY A 46 -15.08 1.11 7.26
CA GLY A 46 -14.72 0.34 6.06
C GLY A 46 -13.21 0.23 5.77
N GLN A 47 -12.35 0.66 6.70
CA GLN A 47 -10.89 0.67 6.50
C GLN A 47 -10.19 -0.53 7.16
N ALA A 48 -10.88 -1.28 8.01
CA ALA A 48 -10.34 -2.52 8.57
C ALA A 48 -10.47 -3.67 7.57
N SER A 49 -9.48 -4.56 7.51
CA SER A 49 -9.54 -5.75 6.66
C SER A 49 -10.62 -6.70 7.17
N ALA A 50 -11.33 -7.36 6.24
CA ALA A 50 -12.32 -8.39 6.56
C ALA A 50 -11.71 -9.56 7.35
N GLU A 51 -10.43 -9.85 7.13
CA GLU A 51 -9.69 -10.90 7.83
C GLU A 51 -9.40 -10.57 9.30
N HIS A 52 -9.33 -9.28 9.64
CA HIS A 52 -8.96 -8.81 10.97
C HIS A 52 -9.89 -7.68 11.41
N PRO A 53 -11.14 -8.02 11.80
CA PRO A 53 -12.07 -7.04 12.30
C PRO A 53 -11.55 -6.50 13.64
N GLY A 54 -11.14 -5.24 13.67
CA GLY A 54 -10.69 -4.63 14.91
C GLY A 54 -9.97 -3.32 14.70
N TRP A 55 -10.06 -2.48 15.72
CA TRP A 55 -9.41 -1.19 15.80
C TRP A 55 -8.62 -1.09 17.08
N VAL A 56 -7.43 -0.53 17.00
CA VAL A 56 -6.58 -0.26 18.15
C VAL A 56 -6.30 1.23 18.22
N LEU A 57 -6.29 1.74 19.45
CA LEU A 57 -5.93 3.12 19.75
C LEU A 57 -4.54 3.13 20.38
N SER A 58 -3.63 3.92 19.86
CA SER A 58 -2.26 4.02 20.37
C SER A 58 -1.78 5.47 20.41
N ARG A 59 -0.73 5.72 21.21
CA ARG A 59 0.06 6.95 21.11
C ARG A 59 1.02 6.85 19.93
N LEU A 60 1.53 7.99 19.47
CA LEU A 60 2.57 8.03 18.45
C LEU A 60 3.78 7.19 18.88
N GLY A 61 4.09 6.13 18.14
CA GLY A 61 5.19 5.20 18.42
C GLY A 61 5.02 4.35 19.69
N GLY A 62 3.87 4.42 20.36
CA GLY A 62 3.59 3.69 21.59
C GLY A 62 2.88 2.36 21.36
N ALA A 63 2.89 1.52 22.39
CA ALA A 63 2.07 0.31 22.41
C ALA A 63 0.57 0.65 22.33
N PRO A 64 -0.27 -0.27 21.80
CA PRO A 64 -1.72 -0.13 21.86
C PRO A 64 -2.21 0.09 23.29
N LEU A 65 -3.12 1.05 23.47
CA LEU A 65 -3.81 1.29 24.73
C LEU A 65 -4.71 0.10 25.06
N ALA A 66 -4.65 -0.34 26.32
CA ALA A 66 -5.50 -1.42 26.79
C ALA A 66 -6.97 -0.96 26.78
N LEU A 67 -7.84 -1.73 26.10
CA LEU A 67 -9.24 -1.35 25.90
C LEU A 67 -10.03 -1.22 27.22
N GLY A 68 -9.65 -1.97 28.26
CA GLY A 68 -10.29 -1.89 29.58
C GLY A 68 -9.89 -0.67 30.41
N LEU A 69 -8.89 0.11 29.99
CA LEU A 69 -8.48 1.32 30.72
C LEU A 69 -9.42 2.48 30.42
N SER A 70 -9.66 3.29 31.45
CA SER A 70 -10.33 4.58 31.29
C SER A 70 -9.37 5.65 30.76
N VAL A 71 -9.93 6.69 30.16
CA VAL A 71 -9.14 7.85 29.67
C VAL A 71 -8.34 8.50 30.80
N ALA A 72 -8.91 8.60 32.00
CA ALA A 72 -8.21 9.07 33.19
C ALA A 72 -7.06 8.13 33.62
N ALA A 73 -7.29 6.82 33.62
CA ALA A 73 -6.28 5.84 34.01
C ALA A 73 -5.10 5.78 33.04
N ALA A 74 -5.34 5.99 31.74
CA ALA A 74 -4.29 6.09 30.73
C ALA A 74 -3.53 7.43 30.73
N GLN A 75 -3.88 8.36 31.63
CA GLN A 75 -3.23 9.66 31.79
C GLN A 75 -3.14 10.45 30.48
N ILE A 76 -4.24 10.43 29.70
CA ILE A 76 -4.33 11.19 28.45
C ILE A 76 -4.41 12.68 28.75
N ARG A 77 -3.63 13.48 28.03
CA ARG A 77 -3.55 14.94 28.17
C ARG A 77 -4.47 15.63 27.17
N ASP A 78 -4.86 16.86 27.50
CA ASP A 78 -5.56 17.72 26.53
C ASP A 78 -4.64 18.08 25.36
N GLY A 79 -5.18 18.00 24.15
CA GLY A 79 -4.45 18.20 22.89
C GLY A 79 -3.62 16.99 22.44
N GLU A 80 -3.68 15.87 23.15
CA GLU A 80 -2.92 14.68 22.78
C GLU A 80 -3.44 14.06 21.48
N VAL A 81 -2.52 13.53 20.66
CA VAL A 81 -2.86 12.88 19.40
C VAL A 81 -2.84 11.37 19.59
N LEU A 82 -3.97 10.74 19.29
CA LEU A 82 -4.16 9.30 19.36
C LEU A 82 -4.35 8.74 17.96
N HIS A 83 -3.64 7.66 17.65
CA HIS A 83 -3.72 6.96 16.38
C HIS A 83 -4.73 5.83 16.48
N LEU A 84 -5.74 5.89 15.64
CA LEU A 84 -6.74 4.85 15.47
C LEU A 84 -6.36 4.06 14.21
N THR A 85 -5.83 2.86 14.42
CA THR A 85 -5.32 2.01 13.33
C THR A 85 -6.06 0.68 13.28
N PRO A 86 -6.22 0.08 12.09
CA PRO A 86 -6.71 -1.28 11.98
C PRO A 86 -5.83 -2.21 12.82
N ARG A 87 -6.44 -3.18 13.50
CA ARG A 87 -5.70 -4.14 14.30
C ARG A 87 -4.85 -5.02 13.37
N GLU A 88 -3.57 -4.70 13.26
CA GLU A 88 -2.64 -5.56 12.54
C GLU A 88 -2.40 -6.84 13.36
N ARG A 89 -2.34 -7.99 12.68
CA ARG A 89 -1.75 -9.18 13.26
C ARG A 89 -0.30 -8.85 13.60
N PRO A 90 0.26 -9.31 14.73
CA PRO A 90 1.71 -9.31 14.92
C PRO A 90 2.30 -10.02 13.70
N ARG A 91 2.87 -9.25 12.76
CA ARG A 91 3.73 -9.83 11.75
C ARG A 91 4.89 -10.35 12.57
N GLY A 92 5.10 -11.66 12.56
CA GLY A 92 6.29 -12.24 13.18
C GLY A 92 7.51 -11.46 12.68
N PRO A 93 8.57 -11.32 13.49
CA PRO A 93 9.79 -10.71 13.01
C PRO A 93 10.15 -11.38 11.68
N LEU A 94 10.26 -10.58 10.62
CA LEU A 94 10.77 -11.07 9.35
C LEU A 94 12.22 -11.42 9.62
N LEU A 95 12.45 -12.67 10.00
CA LEU A 95 13.77 -13.29 10.05
C LEU A 95 14.18 -13.45 8.59
N PHE A 96 14.79 -12.40 8.05
CA PHE A 96 15.56 -12.50 6.82
C PHE A 96 16.83 -13.26 7.17
N ASP A 97 16.79 -14.58 7.01
CA ASP A 97 17.92 -15.48 7.30
C ASP A 97 19.04 -15.32 6.25
N ASP A 98 18.70 -14.82 5.05
CA ASP A 98 19.63 -14.67 3.95
C ASP A 98 19.52 -13.29 3.28
N VAL A 99 20.67 -12.61 3.15
CA VAL A 99 20.85 -11.32 2.43
C VAL A 99 20.35 -11.40 0.97
N VAL A 100 20.31 -12.61 0.40
CA VAL A 100 19.83 -12.87 -0.96
C VAL A 100 18.33 -12.53 -1.12
N ASP A 101 17.51 -12.78 -0.10
CA ASP A 101 16.06 -12.50 -0.16
C ASP A 101 15.76 -10.99 -0.10
N SER A 102 16.65 -10.23 0.55
CA SER A 102 16.55 -8.76 0.63
C SER A 102 16.76 -8.08 -0.73
N ILE A 103 17.59 -8.66 -1.60
CA ILE A 103 17.86 -8.12 -2.95
C ILE A 103 16.76 -8.58 -3.92
N ALA A 104 16.25 -9.80 -3.76
CA ALA A 104 15.17 -10.33 -4.59
C ALA A 104 13.88 -9.49 -4.46
N SER A 105 13.52 -9.07 -3.24
CA SER A 105 12.33 -8.24 -3.01
C SER A 105 12.43 -6.82 -3.61
N VAL A 106 13.64 -6.28 -3.78
CA VAL A 106 13.87 -4.99 -4.45
C VAL A 106 13.81 -5.16 -5.97
N ALA A 107 14.31 -6.29 -6.51
CA ALA A 107 14.30 -6.56 -7.95
C ALA A 107 12.88 -6.67 -8.53
N ASP A 108 11.92 -7.23 -7.78
CA ASP A 108 10.51 -7.35 -8.19
C ASP A 108 9.80 -5.99 -8.37
N THR A 109 10.33 -4.91 -7.79
CA THR A 109 9.77 -3.55 -7.97
C THR A 109 10.21 -2.88 -9.27
N SER A 110 11.21 -3.44 -9.96
CA SER A 110 11.82 -2.87 -11.15
C SER A 110 11.36 -3.55 -12.44
N GLY A 111 10.06 -3.49 -12.74
CA GLY A 111 9.50 -3.71 -14.09
C GLY A 111 10.14 -4.82 -14.93
N GLY A 112 10.24 -6.03 -14.38
CA GLY A 112 10.89 -7.17 -15.04
C GLY A 112 10.25 -7.62 -16.35
N TRP A 113 10.98 -8.45 -17.11
CA TRP A 113 10.54 -9.03 -18.37
C TRP A 113 9.26 -9.88 -18.19
N GLY A 114 8.10 -9.27 -18.46
CA GLY A 114 6.80 -9.90 -18.32
C GLY A 114 6.19 -10.37 -19.65
N PRO A 115 5.03 -11.06 -19.61
CA PRO A 115 4.33 -11.54 -20.80
C PRO A 115 3.98 -10.43 -21.80
N SER A 116 3.72 -9.22 -21.31
CA SER A 116 3.43 -8.04 -22.13
C SER A 116 4.67 -7.54 -22.89
N VAL A 117 5.84 -7.54 -22.25
CA VAL A 117 7.13 -7.18 -22.86
C VAL A 117 7.53 -8.22 -23.90
N ALA A 118 7.42 -9.51 -23.56
CA ALA A 118 7.67 -10.62 -24.49
C ALA A 118 6.77 -10.59 -25.73
N ARG A 119 5.47 -10.30 -25.55
CA ARG A 119 4.54 -10.16 -26.68
C ARG A 119 4.89 -8.96 -27.57
N ARG A 120 5.26 -7.83 -26.98
CA ARG A 120 5.66 -6.63 -27.75
C ARG A 120 6.96 -6.87 -28.52
N SER A 121 7.97 -7.47 -27.90
CA SER A 121 9.23 -7.77 -28.57
C SER A 121 9.03 -8.78 -29.71
N GLY A 122 8.20 -9.81 -29.51
CA GLY A 122 7.84 -10.76 -30.56
C GLY A 122 7.11 -10.11 -31.74
N LEU A 123 6.15 -9.22 -31.48
CA LEU A 123 5.45 -8.48 -32.54
C LEU A 123 6.39 -7.55 -33.32
N VAL A 124 7.28 -6.83 -32.61
CA VAL A 124 8.28 -5.96 -33.24
C VAL A 124 9.22 -6.77 -34.12
N ALA A 125 9.73 -7.90 -33.62
CA ALA A 125 10.60 -8.79 -34.38
C ALA A 125 9.91 -9.34 -35.64
N ALA A 126 8.64 -9.76 -35.53
CA ALA A 126 7.87 -10.25 -36.67
C ALA A 126 7.67 -9.17 -37.75
N VAL A 127 7.34 -7.93 -37.35
CA VAL A 127 7.18 -6.81 -38.28
C VAL A 127 8.51 -6.49 -38.99
N VAL A 128 9.62 -6.45 -38.25
CA VAL A 128 10.95 -6.20 -38.83
C VAL A 128 11.31 -7.29 -39.85
N LEU A 129 11.10 -8.56 -39.52
CA LEU A 129 11.37 -9.68 -40.43
C LEU A 129 10.51 -9.63 -41.69
N LEU A 130 9.22 -9.29 -41.57
CA LEU A 130 8.32 -9.17 -42.72
C LEU A 130 8.71 -8.00 -43.64
N LEU A 131 9.10 -6.85 -43.07
CA LEU A 131 9.56 -5.71 -43.86
C LEU A 131 10.89 -6.00 -44.56
N ALA A 132 11.84 -6.62 -43.84
CA ALA A 132 13.13 -7.02 -44.42
C ALA A 132 12.93 -8.06 -45.54
N GLY A 133 12.11 -9.08 -45.30
CA GLY A 133 11.76 -10.09 -46.31
C GLY A 133 11.07 -9.48 -47.53
N GLY A 134 10.10 -8.58 -47.31
CA GLY A 134 9.42 -7.85 -48.38
C GLY A 134 10.40 -7.01 -49.21
N LEU A 135 11.32 -6.29 -48.57
CA LEU A 135 12.34 -5.50 -49.26
C LEU A 135 13.29 -6.37 -50.08
N LEU A 136 13.70 -7.54 -49.54
CA LEU A 136 14.53 -8.51 -50.26
C LEU A 136 13.81 -9.03 -51.50
N VAL A 137 12.55 -9.46 -51.37
CA VAL A 137 11.74 -9.94 -52.51
C VAL A 137 11.53 -8.83 -53.55
N GLN A 138 11.22 -7.60 -53.11
CA GLN A 138 11.08 -6.45 -54.02
C GLN A 138 12.39 -6.13 -54.75
N SER A 139 13.54 -6.20 -54.06
CA SER A 139 14.86 -5.95 -54.66
C SER A 139 15.24 -7.03 -55.69
N ALA A 140 14.89 -8.28 -55.42
CA ALA A 140 15.08 -9.40 -56.33
C ALA A 140 14.14 -9.31 -57.55
N ALA A 141 12.88 -8.92 -57.34
CA ALA A 141 11.89 -8.76 -58.41
C ALA A 141 12.16 -7.54 -59.31
N SER A 142 12.75 -6.48 -58.76
CA SER A 142 13.03 -5.23 -59.48
C SER A 142 14.34 -5.28 -60.29
N GLY A 143 15.10 -6.38 -60.27
CA GLY A 143 16.30 -6.57 -61.09
C GLY A 143 17.42 -5.56 -60.84
N SER A 144 17.45 -4.90 -59.68
CA SER A 144 18.42 -3.84 -59.38
C SER A 144 19.74 -4.41 -58.86
N VAL A 145 20.84 -4.07 -59.53
CA VAL A 145 22.20 -4.63 -59.39
C VAL A 145 22.91 -4.23 -58.08
N LEU A 146 22.27 -3.48 -57.19
CA LEU A 146 22.83 -3.14 -55.86
C LEU A 146 22.57 -4.23 -54.79
N ALA A 147 21.81 -5.28 -55.13
CA ALA A 147 21.51 -6.40 -54.24
C ALA A 147 22.72 -7.14 -53.62
N PRO A 148 23.88 -7.34 -54.30
CA PRO A 148 24.96 -8.14 -53.72
C PRO A 148 25.87 -7.35 -52.76
N ILE A 149 25.85 -6.01 -52.77
CA ILE A 149 26.76 -5.21 -51.93
C ILE A 149 26.31 -5.24 -50.46
N GLY A 150 25.00 -5.30 -50.20
CA GLY A 150 24.48 -5.47 -48.84
C GLY A 150 24.68 -6.88 -48.27
N THR A 151 24.72 -7.90 -49.14
CA THR A 151 24.85 -9.31 -48.71
C THR A 151 26.26 -9.65 -48.23
N GLY A 152 27.28 -8.92 -48.67
CA GLY A 152 28.67 -9.12 -48.24
C GLY A 152 29.03 -8.50 -46.88
N LEU A 153 28.21 -7.58 -46.35
CA LEU A 153 28.54 -6.87 -45.09
C LEU A 153 27.89 -7.49 -43.84
N LEU A 154 27.02 -8.49 -44.01
CA LEU A 154 26.26 -9.13 -42.92
C LEU A 154 26.52 -10.66 -42.80
N ALA A 155 27.39 -11.23 -43.63
CA ALA A 155 27.95 -12.57 -43.45
C ALA A 155 29.36 -12.45 -42.84
#